data_AF-A0A4Y2D648-F1
#
_entry.id   AF-A0A4Y2D648-F1
#
_cell.length_a   1.000
_cell.length_b   1.000
_cell.length_c   1.000
_cell.angle_alpha   90.00
_cell.angle_beta   90.00
_cell.angle_gamma   90.00
#
_symmetry.space_group_name_H-M   'P 1'
#
loop_
_entity.id
_entity.type
_entity.pdbx_description
1 polymer ?
#
loop_
_entity_poly.entity_id
_entity_poly.type
_entity_poly.pdbx_seq_one_letter_code
_entity_poly.pdbx_strand_id
1 'polypeptide(L)'
;MPKLAKRELFCYHSLNGHVQGSSATLCCNDEDSIVDSSDSPQRSGNSLNVPKMASLVIERAKLMPLLMALSIFLGVTLPYIFTIVKDKLRIFLPYISHAAAFPPQSAFISIFTAIGTFFAVPTFFLRFAAIDQKRNRLEPRKIRILNIVAVVIGCLAVLTLLLSSHYPVGYVTHEKKDWMLSVVVPHFSCTALLVTLFTVYTLIQAYLTYVQRKRTTKNVFIHATLAMCVVVTNWTCILSNRRIF
;
A
#
# COMPACT_ATOMS: atom_id res chain seq x y z
N MET A 1 -14.52 43.16 -33.81
CA MET A 1 -13.40 42.21 -33.99
C MET A 1 -13.95 40.79 -33.89
N PRO A 2 -13.70 39.91 -34.87
CA PRO A 2 -14.57 38.77 -35.12
C PRO A 2 -14.37 37.63 -34.11
N LYS A 3 -15.51 37.14 -33.61
CA LYS A 3 -15.73 35.90 -32.87
C LYS A 3 -15.77 34.73 -33.85
N LEU A 4 -15.34 33.52 -33.44
CA LEU A 4 -15.69 32.14 -33.91
C LEU A 4 -14.44 31.24 -33.73
N ALA A 5 -14.48 29.97 -33.31
CA ALA A 5 -15.57 29.03 -33.17
C ALA A 5 -15.26 27.98 -32.08
N LYS A 6 -16.29 27.67 -31.28
CA LYS A 6 -16.37 26.55 -30.33
C LYS A 6 -16.90 25.35 -31.14
N ARG A 7 -16.13 24.27 -31.27
CA ARG A 7 -16.64 22.98 -31.81
C ARG A 7 -16.97 22.07 -30.64
N GLU A 8 -18.25 21.96 -30.33
CA GLU A 8 -18.80 20.84 -29.59
C GLU A 8 -19.15 19.75 -30.60
N LEU A 9 -18.67 18.52 -30.39
CA LEU A 9 -19.15 17.34 -31.08
C LEU A 9 -19.95 16.50 -30.08
N PHE A 10 -21.25 16.70 -30.11
CA PHE A 10 -22.25 15.79 -29.57
C PHE A 10 -22.33 14.57 -30.49
N CYS A 11 -22.13 13.37 -29.97
CA CYS A 11 -22.58 12.13 -30.59
C CYS A 11 -23.81 11.64 -29.83
N TYR A 12 -24.98 11.98 -30.36
CA TYR A 12 -26.23 11.28 -30.08
C TYR A 12 -26.27 10.05 -30.98
N HIS A 13 -26.39 8.85 -30.40
CA HIS A 13 -27.01 7.74 -31.09
C HIS A 13 -28.03 7.11 -30.17
N SER A 14 -29.29 7.47 -30.43
CA SER A 14 -30.46 6.72 -30.05
C SER A 14 -30.54 5.47 -30.93
N LEU A 15 -30.93 4.33 -30.37
CA LEU A 15 -31.82 3.36 -31.00
C LEU A 15 -32.28 2.31 -29.97
N ASN A 16 -33.56 2.41 -29.65
CA ASN A 16 -34.38 1.37 -29.04
C ASN A 16 -34.43 0.12 -29.94
N GLY A 17 -34.47 -1.05 -29.33
CA GLY A 17 -34.79 -2.31 -29.99
C GLY A 17 -34.92 -3.45 -28.98
N HIS A 18 -36.16 -3.73 -28.58
CA HIS A 18 -36.55 -4.79 -27.65
C HIS A 18 -37.13 -5.95 -28.47
N VAL A 19 -36.46 -7.11 -28.57
CA VAL A 19 -37.08 -8.37 -29.04
C VAL A 19 -36.42 -9.58 -28.33
N GLN A 20 -37.27 -10.41 -27.75
CA GLN A 20 -36.99 -11.72 -27.15
C GLN A 20 -36.56 -12.77 -28.20
N GLY A 21 -35.82 -13.79 -27.78
CA GLY A 21 -36.01 -15.13 -28.36
C GLY A 21 -34.76 -15.98 -28.54
N SER A 22 -34.77 -17.10 -27.83
CA SER A 22 -34.28 -18.44 -28.21
C SER A 22 -32.82 -18.71 -28.57
N SER A 23 -32.33 -19.75 -27.88
CA SER A 23 -31.24 -20.65 -28.25
C SER A 23 -31.18 -20.97 -29.75
N ALA A 24 -29.96 -20.88 -30.29
CA ALA A 24 -29.54 -21.69 -31.42
C ALA A 24 -28.04 -22.00 -31.28
N THR A 25 -27.77 -23.28 -31.03
CA THR A 25 -26.52 -23.97 -31.34
C THR A 25 -26.21 -23.79 -32.82
N LEU A 26 -24.99 -23.37 -33.19
CA LEU A 26 -24.49 -23.58 -34.54
C LEU A 26 -22.97 -23.81 -34.52
N CYS A 27 -22.60 -24.98 -35.02
CA CYS A 27 -21.26 -25.44 -35.34
C CYS A 27 -20.68 -24.71 -36.56
N CYS A 28 -19.37 -24.93 -36.79
CA CYS A 28 -18.68 -24.86 -38.09
C CYS A 28 -18.45 -23.42 -38.62
N ASN A 29 -17.30 -23.02 -39.19
CA ASN A 29 -16.29 -23.73 -39.95
C ASN A 29 -14.95 -22.98 -39.95
N ASP A 30 -13.88 -23.75 -40.16
CA ASP A 30 -12.65 -23.32 -40.82
C ASP A 30 -12.96 -22.64 -42.17
N GLU A 31 -12.41 -21.45 -42.40
CA GLU A 31 -11.99 -21.03 -43.74
C GLU A 31 -10.67 -20.28 -43.64
N ASP A 32 -9.65 -20.96 -44.16
CA ASP A 32 -8.39 -20.41 -44.62
C ASP A 32 -8.62 -19.24 -45.57
N SER A 33 -8.16 -18.05 -45.18
CA SER A 33 -7.88 -16.99 -46.13
C SER A 33 -6.44 -16.53 -45.95
N ILE A 34 -5.57 -17.24 -46.66
CA ILE A 34 -4.22 -16.81 -47.04
C ILE A 34 -4.39 -15.54 -47.87
N VAL A 35 -4.15 -14.38 -47.25
CA VAL A 35 -3.94 -13.12 -47.96
C VAL A 35 -2.45 -12.83 -47.90
N ASP A 36 -1.79 -13.26 -48.96
CA ASP A 36 -0.46 -12.81 -49.36
C ASP A 36 -0.53 -11.35 -49.85
N SER A 37 0.61 -10.67 -49.85
CA SER A 37 0.87 -9.31 -50.39
C SER A 37 0.73 -8.14 -49.41
N SER A 38 1.87 -7.66 -48.90
CA SER A 38 2.45 -6.36 -49.32
C SER A 38 3.65 -6.01 -48.46
N ASP A 39 4.80 -5.90 -49.11
CA ASP A 39 6.07 -5.38 -48.60
C ASP A 39 5.88 -4.11 -47.77
N SER A 40 5.86 -4.25 -46.45
CA SER A 40 6.08 -3.14 -45.54
C SER A 40 7.59 -2.90 -45.43
N PRO A 41 8.08 -1.67 -45.65
CA PRO A 41 9.50 -1.38 -45.56
C PRO A 41 10.00 -1.74 -44.17
N GLN A 42 11.02 -2.60 -44.11
CA GLN A 42 11.81 -2.87 -42.90
C GLN A 42 12.38 -1.55 -42.40
N ARG A 43 11.60 -0.86 -41.57
CA ARG A 43 12.08 0.20 -40.71
C ARG A 43 12.96 -0.53 -39.71
N SER A 44 14.26 -0.60 -40.05
CA SER A 44 15.36 -0.92 -39.15
C SER A 44 15.26 0.04 -37.97
N GLY A 45 14.39 -0.32 -37.05
CA GLY A 45 14.15 0.40 -35.82
C GLY A 45 15.41 0.18 -35.03
N ASN A 46 16.22 1.23 -34.91
CA ASN A 46 17.21 1.38 -33.86
C ASN A 46 16.57 0.89 -32.57
N SER A 47 16.83 -0.38 -32.23
CA SER A 47 16.56 -0.99 -30.96
C SER A 47 17.46 -0.24 -30.00
N LEU A 48 16.98 0.94 -29.61
CA LEU A 48 17.57 1.82 -28.63
C LEU A 48 17.86 0.91 -27.45
N ASN A 49 19.14 0.60 -27.25
CA ASN A 49 19.63 -0.25 -26.18
C ASN A 49 19.15 0.37 -24.87
N VAL A 50 17.94 0.00 -24.43
CA VAL A 50 17.45 0.34 -23.10
C VAL A 50 18.48 -0.30 -22.18
N PRO A 51 19.26 0.50 -21.43
CA PRO A 51 20.49 0.02 -20.82
C PRO A 51 20.15 -1.11 -19.86
N LYS A 52 20.75 -2.28 -20.07
CA LYS A 52 20.59 -3.50 -19.25
C LYS A 52 20.67 -3.20 -17.74
N MET A 53 21.40 -2.16 -17.33
CA MET A 53 21.47 -1.66 -15.95
C MET A 53 20.10 -1.36 -15.34
N ALA A 54 19.17 -0.72 -16.06
CA ALA A 54 17.87 -0.33 -15.50
C ALA A 54 17.02 -1.55 -15.10
N SER A 55 17.13 -2.66 -15.86
CA SER A 55 16.43 -3.90 -15.54
C SER A 55 16.96 -4.57 -14.27
N LEU A 56 18.28 -4.54 -14.07
CA LEU A 56 18.97 -5.13 -12.93
C LEU A 56 18.68 -4.38 -11.63
N VAL A 57 18.57 -3.04 -11.71
CA VAL A 57 18.17 -2.19 -10.58
C VAL A 57 16.74 -2.47 -10.13
N ILE A 58 15.80 -2.65 -11.08
CA ILE A 58 14.39 -2.94 -10.76
C ILE A 58 14.23 -4.34 -10.14
N GLU A 59 15.03 -5.32 -10.57
CA GLU A 59 15.00 -6.66 -9.98
C GLU A 59 15.50 -6.66 -8.54
N ARG A 60 16.64 -5.99 -8.28
CA ARG A 60 17.20 -5.80 -6.93
C ARG A 60 16.26 -4.97 -6.05
N ALA A 61 15.51 -4.03 -6.62
CA ALA A 61 14.55 -3.19 -5.90
C ALA A 61 13.37 -3.99 -5.29
N LYS A 62 13.06 -5.19 -5.79
CA LYS A 62 12.04 -6.07 -5.20
C LYS A 62 12.41 -6.56 -3.80
N LEU A 63 13.70 -6.55 -3.45
CA LEU A 63 14.18 -6.98 -2.15
C LEU A 63 13.90 -5.95 -1.05
N MET A 64 13.81 -4.65 -1.39
CA MET A 64 13.58 -3.57 -0.44
C MET A 64 12.32 -3.72 0.41
N PRO A 65 11.12 -3.96 -0.17
CA PRO A 65 9.90 -4.18 0.64
C PRO A 65 10.00 -5.43 1.52
N LEU A 66 10.75 -6.46 1.08
CA LEU A 66 10.95 -7.68 1.86
C LEU A 66 11.84 -7.42 3.07
N LEU A 67 12.93 -6.67 2.90
CA LEU A 67 13.81 -6.26 4.01
C LEU A 67 13.08 -5.36 5.02
N MET A 68 12.26 -4.44 4.54
CA MET A 68 11.38 -3.62 5.38
C MET A 68 10.45 -4.51 6.21
N ALA A 69 9.71 -5.41 5.57
CA ALA A 69 8.75 -6.29 6.24
C ALA A 69 9.44 -7.21 7.25
N LEU A 70 10.58 -7.79 6.88
CA LEU A 70 11.37 -8.65 7.76
C LEU A 70 11.89 -7.89 8.99
N SER A 71 12.39 -6.67 8.80
CA SER A 71 12.90 -5.84 9.89
C SER A 71 11.80 -5.49 10.90
N ILE A 72 10.62 -5.06 10.42
CA ILE A 72 9.47 -4.77 11.28
C ILE A 72 8.98 -6.05 11.98
N PHE A 73 8.89 -7.16 11.26
CA PHE A 73 8.47 -8.44 11.81
C PHE A 73 9.40 -8.92 12.94
N LEU A 74 10.71 -8.87 12.73
CA LEU A 74 11.70 -9.20 13.75
C LEU A 74 11.64 -8.24 14.93
N GLY A 75 11.46 -6.95 14.65
CA GLY A 75 11.31 -5.90 15.66
C GLY A 75 10.12 -6.12 16.58
N VAL A 76 9.03 -6.73 16.12
CA VAL A 76 7.87 -7.06 16.97
C VAL A 76 8.04 -8.43 17.63
N THR A 77 8.51 -9.42 16.88
CA THR A 77 8.51 -10.82 17.29
C THR A 77 9.57 -11.12 18.34
N LEU A 78 10.81 -10.64 18.15
CA LEU A 78 11.90 -10.93 19.10
C LEU A 78 11.60 -10.39 20.51
N PRO A 79 11.22 -9.11 20.69
CA PRO A 79 10.84 -8.56 21.99
C PRO A 79 9.69 -9.31 22.66
N TYR A 80 8.71 -9.74 21.87
CA TYR A 80 7.59 -10.52 22.37
C TYR A 80 8.03 -11.90 22.89
N ILE A 81 8.81 -12.64 22.11
CA ILE A 81 9.38 -13.94 22.52
C ILE A 81 10.22 -13.79 23.79
N PHE A 82 11.11 -12.79 23.86
CA PHE A 82 11.92 -12.54 25.04
C PHE A 82 11.08 -12.22 26.29
N THR A 83 9.92 -11.60 26.12
CA THR A 83 9.04 -11.25 27.24
C THR A 83 8.25 -12.46 27.73
N ILE A 84 7.84 -13.36 26.82
CA ILE A 84 7.21 -14.64 27.17
C ILE A 84 8.20 -15.54 27.91
N VAL A 85 9.42 -15.70 27.39
CA VAL A 85 10.45 -16.58 27.99
C VAL A 85 10.82 -16.14 29.42
N LYS A 86 10.62 -14.87 29.76
CA LYS A 86 10.84 -14.33 31.11
C LYS A 86 9.59 -14.37 32.01
N ASP A 87 8.52 -15.03 31.57
CA ASP A 87 7.22 -15.12 32.27
C ASP A 87 6.62 -13.76 32.67
N LYS A 88 6.94 -12.70 31.92
CA LYS A 88 6.45 -11.34 32.23
C LYS A 88 5.08 -11.03 31.62
N LEU A 89 4.59 -11.88 30.70
CA LEU A 89 3.31 -11.69 30.01
C LEU A 89 2.56 -13.01 29.88
N ARG A 90 1.24 -12.95 30.06
CA ARG A 90 0.35 -14.07 29.73
C ARG A 90 0.23 -14.19 28.21
N ILE A 91 0.41 -15.40 27.68
CA ILE A 91 0.48 -15.72 26.24
C ILE A 91 -0.78 -15.29 25.46
N PHE A 92 -1.93 -15.12 26.14
CA PHE A 92 -3.23 -15.00 25.50
C PHE A 92 -3.50 -13.65 24.79
N LEU A 93 -2.78 -12.57 25.12
CA LEU A 93 -2.92 -11.29 24.41
C LEU A 93 -1.53 -10.73 24.02
N PRO A 94 -1.24 -10.56 22.72
CA PRO A 94 0.00 -9.94 22.26
C PRO A 94 -0.04 -8.43 22.49
N TYR A 95 0.15 -8.02 23.74
CA TYR A 95 0.24 -6.61 24.11
C TYR A 95 1.67 -6.11 23.86
N ILE A 96 2.01 -5.92 22.59
CA ILE A 96 3.35 -5.55 22.11
C ILE A 96 3.85 -4.28 22.82
N SER A 97 2.97 -3.30 23.05
CA SER A 97 3.31 -2.06 23.75
C SER A 97 3.81 -2.27 25.18
N HIS A 98 3.36 -3.33 25.87
CA HIS A 98 3.86 -3.68 27.21
C HIS A 98 5.15 -4.50 27.13
N ALA A 99 5.30 -5.40 26.16
CA ALA A 99 6.57 -6.09 25.91
C ALA A 99 7.69 -5.09 25.57
N ALA A 100 7.34 -4.01 24.87
CA ALA A 100 8.23 -2.91 24.51
C ALA A 100 8.74 -2.09 25.70
N ALA A 101 8.07 -2.16 26.85
CA ALA A 101 8.40 -1.33 28.00
C ALA A 101 9.68 -1.74 28.72
N PHE A 102 10.05 -3.00 28.63
CA PHE A 102 11.14 -3.55 29.42
C PHE A 102 12.49 -3.36 28.69
N PRO A 103 13.55 -2.92 29.37
CA PRO A 103 14.90 -3.05 28.84
C PRO A 103 15.36 -4.52 28.93
N PRO A 104 16.07 -5.06 27.91
CA PRO A 104 16.55 -4.42 26.67
C PRO A 104 15.56 -4.44 25.49
N GLN A 105 14.34 -4.97 25.66
CA GLN A 105 13.36 -5.16 24.60
C GLN A 105 12.97 -3.85 23.88
N SER A 106 12.84 -2.75 24.63
CA SER A 106 12.59 -1.41 24.08
C SER A 106 13.61 -1.00 23.01
N ALA A 107 14.90 -1.26 23.29
CA ALA A 107 15.99 -0.93 22.38
C ALA A 107 15.92 -1.76 21.08
N PHE A 108 15.61 -3.05 21.19
CA PHE A 108 15.42 -3.91 20.01
C PHE A 108 14.30 -3.40 19.11
N ILE A 109 13.14 -3.03 19.69
CA ILE A 109 12.02 -2.46 18.91
C ILE A 109 12.47 -1.20 18.19
N SER A 110 13.12 -0.27 18.90
CA SER A 110 13.56 0.99 18.32
C SER A 110 14.56 0.79 17.18
N ILE A 111 15.57 -0.08 17.36
CA ILE A 111 16.58 -0.38 16.33
C ILE A 111 15.95 -1.03 15.09
N PHE A 112 15.18 -2.09 15.26
CA PHE A 112 14.55 -2.78 14.13
C PHE A 112 13.50 -1.92 13.43
N THR A 113 12.78 -1.08 14.18
CA THR A 113 11.85 -0.11 13.60
C THR A 113 12.60 0.94 12.79
N ALA A 114 13.71 1.48 13.30
CA ALA A 114 14.54 2.44 12.58
C ALA A 114 15.15 1.86 11.28
N ILE A 115 15.60 0.60 11.32
CA ILE A 115 16.06 -0.12 10.12
C ILE A 115 14.88 -0.31 9.14
N GLY A 116 13.71 -0.70 9.66
CA GLY A 116 12.50 -0.84 8.87
C GLY A 116 12.07 0.47 8.20
N THR A 117 12.09 1.59 8.92
CA THR A 117 11.75 2.92 8.38
C THR A 117 12.74 3.38 7.33
N PHE A 118 14.03 3.07 7.51
CA PHE A 118 15.06 3.33 6.50
C PHE A 118 14.78 2.62 5.18
N PHE A 119 14.34 1.35 5.20
CA PHE A 119 13.94 0.62 3.98
C PHE A 119 12.55 1.00 3.45
N ALA A 120 11.66 1.53 4.31
CA ALA A 120 10.31 1.92 3.91
C ALA A 120 10.30 3.10 2.94
N VAL A 121 11.14 4.11 3.18
CA VAL A 121 11.19 5.32 2.35
C VAL A 121 11.55 5.00 0.88
N PRO A 122 12.66 4.30 0.56
CA PRO A 122 12.94 3.85 -0.81
C PRO A 122 11.83 3.00 -1.41
N THR A 123 11.17 2.15 -0.60
CA THR A 123 10.07 1.30 -1.07
C THR A 123 8.89 2.14 -1.57
N PHE A 124 8.54 3.23 -0.89
CA PHE A 124 7.50 4.15 -1.36
C PHE A 124 7.89 4.87 -2.65
N PHE A 125 9.15 5.29 -2.80
CA PHE A 125 9.64 5.90 -4.05
C PHE A 125 9.68 4.90 -5.21
N LEU A 126 10.09 3.66 -4.96
CA LEU A 126 10.05 2.57 -5.95
C LEU A 126 8.62 2.31 -6.41
N ARG A 127 7.67 2.31 -5.48
CA ARG A 127 6.24 2.16 -5.80
C ARG A 127 5.73 3.35 -6.62
N PHE A 128 6.12 4.57 -6.24
CA PHE A 128 5.79 5.78 -6.98
C PHE A 128 6.29 5.70 -8.43
N ALA A 129 7.57 5.35 -8.62
CA ALA A 129 8.18 5.21 -9.95
C ALA A 129 7.51 4.10 -10.77
N ALA A 130 7.20 2.95 -10.16
CA ALA A 130 6.52 1.85 -10.84
C ALA A 130 5.10 2.23 -11.31
N ILE A 131 4.41 3.10 -10.56
CA ILE A 131 3.09 3.61 -10.93
C ILE A 131 3.20 4.65 -12.05
N ASP A 132 4.20 5.54 -11.97
CA ASP A 132 4.42 6.62 -12.94
C ASP A 132 4.85 6.08 -14.32
N GLN A 133 5.70 5.04 -14.35
CA GLN A 133 6.12 4.38 -15.60
C GLN A 133 4.98 3.70 -16.36
N LYS A 134 3.94 3.23 -15.65
CA LYS A 134 2.76 2.63 -16.29
C LYS A 134 1.87 3.73 -16.86
N ARG A 135 2.03 4.01 -18.15
CA ARG A 135 1.25 5.01 -18.91
C ARG A 135 -0.25 4.73 -18.80
N ASN A 136 -0.94 5.45 -17.92
CA ASN A 136 -2.39 5.37 -17.78
C ASN A 136 -3.08 6.13 -18.92
N ARG A 137 -3.97 5.45 -19.66
CA ARG A 137 -4.70 6.02 -20.80
C ARG A 137 -5.88 6.90 -20.39
N LEU A 138 -6.45 6.69 -19.21
CA LEU A 138 -7.74 7.28 -18.84
C LEU A 138 -7.61 8.68 -18.24
N GLU A 139 -6.73 8.91 -17.26
CA GLU A 139 -6.54 10.25 -16.65
C GLU A 139 -5.14 10.44 -16.01
N PRO A 140 -4.12 10.88 -16.76
CA PRO A 140 -2.74 10.92 -16.25
C PRO A 140 -2.52 11.93 -15.12
N ARG A 141 -3.24 13.07 -15.11
CA ARG A 141 -3.05 14.13 -14.09
C ARG A 141 -3.54 13.73 -12.71
N LYS A 142 -4.77 13.20 -12.58
CA LYS A 142 -5.35 12.82 -11.28
C LYS A 142 -4.56 11.70 -10.63
N ILE A 143 -4.15 10.70 -11.42
CA ILE A 143 -3.37 9.57 -10.93
C ILE A 143 -1.99 10.01 -10.42
N ARG A 144 -1.33 10.94 -11.12
CA ARG A 144 -0.05 11.49 -10.69
C ARG A 144 -0.17 12.24 -9.37
N ILE A 145 -1.18 13.10 -9.21
CA ILE A 145 -1.43 13.82 -7.95
C ILE A 145 -1.67 12.83 -6.80
N LEU A 146 -2.53 11.83 -7.02
CA LEU A 146 -2.85 10.85 -6.00
C LEU A 146 -1.63 10.00 -5.60
N ASN A 147 -0.74 9.69 -6.55
CA ASN A 147 0.52 9.00 -6.30
C ASN A 147 1.49 9.85 -5.47
N ILE A 148 1.60 11.16 -5.75
CA ILE A 148 2.40 12.10 -4.93
C ILE A 148 1.86 12.15 -3.50
N VAL A 149 0.54 12.33 -3.35
CA VAL A 149 -0.12 12.35 -2.03
C VAL A 149 0.12 11.04 -1.28
N ALA A 150 0.08 9.90 -1.96
CA ALA A 150 0.38 8.60 -1.34
C ALA A 150 1.81 8.55 -0.76
N VAL A 151 2.81 9.05 -1.48
CA VAL A 151 4.20 9.07 -0.98
C VAL A 151 4.32 9.96 0.25
N VAL A 152 3.73 11.15 0.23
CA VAL A 152 3.76 12.08 1.38
C VAL A 152 3.11 11.45 2.60
N ILE A 153 1.92 10.86 2.45
CA ILE A 153 1.21 10.17 3.54
C ILE A 153 2.03 8.97 4.04
N GLY A 154 2.65 8.20 3.13
CA GLY A 154 3.52 7.09 3.49
C GLY A 154 4.73 7.56 4.33
N CYS A 155 5.41 8.62 3.91
CA CYS A 155 6.53 9.19 4.67
C CYS A 155 6.10 9.69 6.04
N LEU A 156 4.95 10.36 6.15
CA LEU A 156 4.38 10.78 7.43
C LEU A 156 4.04 9.59 8.33
N ALA A 157 3.48 8.51 7.77
CA ALA A 157 3.19 7.28 8.52
C ALA A 157 4.48 6.61 9.05
N VAL A 158 5.55 6.62 8.26
CA VAL A 158 6.85 6.06 8.69
C VAL A 158 7.48 6.93 9.79
N LEU A 159 7.33 8.25 9.71
CA LEU A 159 7.77 9.16 10.77
C LEU A 159 7.00 8.91 12.07
N THR A 160 5.68 8.75 12.02
CA THR A 160 4.87 8.47 13.23
C THR A 160 5.15 7.09 13.80
N LEU A 161 5.46 6.09 12.97
CA LEU A 161 5.93 4.78 13.42
C LEU A 161 7.26 4.90 14.20
N LEU A 162 8.21 5.67 13.68
CA LEU A 162 9.49 5.90 14.34
C LEU A 162 9.28 6.60 15.69
N LEU A 163 8.48 7.66 15.73
CA LEU A 163 8.13 8.37 16.97
C LEU A 163 7.45 7.44 17.99
N SER A 164 6.46 6.65 17.56
CA SER A 164 5.77 5.69 18.43
C SER A 164 6.73 4.69 19.08
N SER A 165 7.77 4.25 18.36
CA SER A 165 8.77 3.32 18.87
C SER A 165 9.63 3.88 20.01
N HIS A 166 9.73 5.21 20.13
CA HIS A 166 10.49 5.88 21.19
C HIS A 166 9.70 6.15 22.47
N TYR A 167 8.38 5.93 22.47
CA TYR A 167 7.52 6.09 23.65
C TYR A 167 6.92 4.74 24.08
N PRO A 168 7.71 3.79 24.61
CA PRO A 168 7.19 2.51 25.05
C PRO A 168 6.35 2.65 26.34
N VAL A 169 5.18 2.01 26.37
CA VAL A 169 4.22 2.11 27.49
C VAL A 169 4.51 1.02 28.53
N GLY A 170 5.11 1.40 29.65
CA GLY A 170 5.23 0.53 30.84
C GLY A 170 6.51 0.68 31.66
N TYR A 171 7.47 1.49 31.22
CA TYR A 171 8.63 1.83 32.04
C TYR A 171 8.24 2.94 33.02
N VAL A 172 7.81 2.57 34.23
CA VAL A 172 7.36 3.51 35.27
C VAL A 172 8.39 3.54 36.40
N THR A 173 9.16 4.62 36.47
CA THR A 173 9.95 5.00 37.66
C THR A 173 9.48 6.31 38.29
N HIS A 174 8.51 7.02 37.68
CA HIS A 174 8.06 8.35 38.11
C HIS A 174 6.62 8.36 38.63
N GLU A 175 6.25 9.45 39.32
CA GLU A 175 4.92 9.69 39.86
C GLU A 175 3.82 9.47 38.79
N LYS A 176 2.74 8.79 39.20
CA LYS A 176 1.70 8.25 38.31
C LYS A 176 1.06 9.29 37.38
N LYS A 177 1.00 10.56 37.79
CA LYS A 177 0.38 11.66 37.01
C LYS A 177 1.25 12.09 35.83
N ASP A 178 2.56 12.21 36.03
CA ASP A 178 3.48 12.68 35.00
C ASP A 178 3.66 11.63 33.89
N TRP A 179 3.67 10.35 34.27
CA TRP A 179 3.82 9.26 33.31
C TRP A 179 2.65 9.16 32.31
N MET A 180 1.41 9.37 32.77
CA MET A 180 0.24 9.34 31.88
C MET A 180 0.34 10.41 30.80
N LEU A 181 0.68 11.65 31.17
CA LEU A 181 0.71 12.76 30.24
C LEU A 181 1.93 12.72 29.30
N SER A 182 3.08 12.26 29.81
CA SER A 182 4.35 12.27 29.07
C SER A 182 4.61 11.05 28.21
N VAL A 183 4.03 9.89 28.52
CA VAL A 183 4.29 8.63 27.80
C VAL A 183 3.04 8.09 27.14
N VAL A 184 1.96 7.95 27.90
CA VAL A 184 0.73 7.29 27.41
C VAL A 184 0.06 8.13 26.34
N VAL A 185 -0.21 9.41 26.61
CA VAL A 185 -0.84 10.32 25.65
C VAL A 185 -0.09 10.39 24.31
N PRO A 186 1.23 10.67 24.27
CA PRO A 186 1.95 10.71 22.99
C PRO A 186 2.03 9.35 22.30
N HIS A 187 2.19 8.24 23.04
CA HIS A 187 2.20 6.90 22.43
C HIS A 187 0.87 6.59 21.73
N PHE A 188 -0.25 6.76 22.43
CA PHE A 188 -1.58 6.50 21.85
C PHE A 188 -1.90 7.46 20.71
N SER A 189 -1.52 8.74 20.82
CA SER A 189 -1.70 9.73 19.75
C SER A 189 -0.90 9.36 18.50
N CYS A 190 0.37 8.97 18.64
CA CYS A 190 1.20 8.52 17.53
C CYS A 190 0.66 7.23 16.91
N THR A 191 0.18 6.29 17.74
CA THR A 191 -0.38 5.01 17.28
C THR A 191 -1.67 5.23 16.49
N ALA A 192 -2.59 6.07 17.00
CA ALA A 192 -3.82 6.42 16.30
C ALA A 192 -3.54 7.12 14.95
N LEU A 193 -2.57 8.04 14.94
CA LEU A 193 -2.15 8.75 13.73
C LEU A 193 -1.49 7.81 12.72
N LEU A 194 -0.61 6.91 13.17
CA LEU A 194 0.01 5.86 12.36
C LEU A 194 -1.05 4.99 11.69
N VAL A 195 -2.00 4.44 12.46
CA VAL A 195 -3.06 3.58 11.93
C VAL A 195 -3.89 4.32 10.89
N THR A 196 -4.25 5.58 11.16
CA THR A 196 -5.03 6.42 10.25
C THR A 196 -4.28 6.68 8.94
N LEU A 197 -3.04 7.16 9.01
CA LEU A 197 -2.22 7.47 7.84
C LEU A 197 -1.92 6.22 7.01
N PHE A 198 -1.61 5.10 7.66
CA PHE A 198 -1.32 3.85 6.97
C PHE A 198 -2.55 3.25 6.28
N THR A 199 -3.73 3.41 6.89
CA THR A 199 -5.01 3.01 6.28
C THR A 199 -5.30 3.84 5.04
N VAL A 200 -5.18 5.17 5.12
CA VAL A 200 -5.37 6.07 3.98
C VAL A 200 -4.36 5.77 2.87
N TYR A 201 -3.08 5.57 3.21
CA TYR A 201 -2.04 5.16 2.27
C TYR A 201 -2.43 3.87 1.54
N THR A 202 -2.88 2.85 2.27
CA THR A 202 -3.27 1.54 1.73
C THR A 202 -4.47 1.66 0.80
N LEU A 203 -5.48 2.45 1.16
CA LEU A 203 -6.66 2.71 0.32
C LEU A 203 -6.26 3.40 -1.00
N ILE A 204 -5.39 4.41 -0.94
CA ILE A 204 -4.88 5.07 -2.15
C ILE A 204 -4.10 4.10 -3.02
N GLN A 205 -3.18 3.31 -2.45
CA GLN A 205 -2.40 2.31 -3.18
C GLN A 205 -3.28 1.24 -3.81
N ALA A 206 -4.34 0.82 -3.12
CA ALA A 206 -5.30 -0.14 -3.66
C ALA A 206 -6.11 0.44 -4.82
N TYR A 207 -6.56 1.68 -4.70
CA TYR A 207 -7.22 2.39 -5.79
C TYR A 207 -6.30 2.55 -7.01
N LEU A 208 -5.05 3.00 -6.81
CA LEU A 208 -4.06 3.11 -7.89
C LEU A 208 -3.80 1.78 -8.58
N THR A 209 -3.68 0.70 -7.79
CA THR A 209 -3.51 -0.66 -8.31
C THR A 209 -4.72 -1.13 -9.09
N TYR A 210 -5.94 -0.83 -8.61
CA TYR A 210 -7.19 -1.18 -9.26
C TYR A 210 -7.32 -0.51 -10.64
N VAL A 211 -6.99 0.78 -10.73
CA VAL A 211 -7.02 1.54 -12.00
C VAL A 211 -6.00 0.98 -13.01
N GLN A 212 -4.85 0.51 -12.55
CA GLN A 212 -3.78 -0.01 -13.41
C GLN A 212 -3.97 -1.46 -13.88
N ARG A 213 -4.82 -2.27 -13.20
CA ARG A 213 -4.91 -3.71 -13.47
C ARG A 213 -5.91 -4.04 -14.60
N LYS A 214 -5.55 -4.99 -15.47
CA LYS A 214 -6.48 -5.55 -16.47
C LYS A 214 -7.67 -6.26 -15.80
N ARG A 215 -8.83 -6.23 -16.48
CA ARG A 215 -10.17 -6.57 -15.98
C ARG A 215 -10.28 -7.90 -15.21
N THR A 216 -9.47 -8.91 -15.56
CA THR A 216 -9.57 -10.29 -15.07
C THR A 216 -8.99 -10.56 -13.66
N THR A 217 -8.24 -9.65 -13.05
CA THR A 217 -7.58 -9.90 -11.74
C THR A 217 -7.90 -8.84 -10.67
N LYS A 218 -8.98 -8.07 -10.88
CA LYS A 218 -9.35 -6.93 -10.03
C LYS A 218 -9.91 -7.33 -8.66
N ASN A 219 -10.65 -8.43 -8.59
CA ASN A 219 -11.43 -8.77 -7.40
C ASN A 219 -10.57 -9.24 -6.21
N VAL A 220 -9.56 -10.08 -6.46
CA VAL A 220 -8.72 -10.66 -5.40
C VAL A 220 -7.97 -9.59 -4.59
N PHE A 221 -7.46 -8.55 -5.24
CA PHE A 221 -6.67 -7.51 -4.57
C PHE A 221 -7.55 -6.58 -3.73
N ILE A 222 -8.74 -6.25 -4.23
CA ILE A 222 -9.72 -5.47 -3.46
C ILE A 222 -10.15 -6.24 -2.21
N HIS A 223 -10.44 -7.53 -2.33
CA HIS A 223 -10.83 -8.34 -1.17
C HIS A 223 -9.70 -8.43 -0.13
N ALA A 224 -8.45 -8.61 -0.55
CA ALA A 224 -7.30 -8.62 0.38
C ALA A 224 -7.11 -7.27 1.09
N THR A 225 -7.30 -6.15 0.37
CA THR A 225 -7.17 -4.81 0.94
C THR A 225 -8.32 -4.50 1.92
N LEU A 226 -9.56 -4.84 1.53
CA LEU A 226 -10.73 -4.67 2.39
C LEU A 226 -10.64 -5.55 3.63
N ALA A 227 -10.20 -6.80 3.50
CA ALA A 227 -9.97 -7.68 4.64
C ALA A 227 -8.95 -7.09 5.61
N MET A 228 -7.83 -6.55 5.12
CA MET A 228 -6.85 -5.84 5.95
C MET A 228 -7.44 -4.62 6.65
N CYS A 229 -8.24 -3.80 5.95
CA CYS A 229 -8.88 -2.63 6.56
C CYS A 229 -9.90 -3.02 7.65
N VAL A 230 -10.68 -4.08 7.43
CA VAL A 230 -11.64 -4.62 8.41
C VAL A 230 -10.92 -5.15 9.64
N VAL A 231 -9.81 -5.88 9.47
CA VAL A 231 -9.00 -6.36 10.59
C VAL A 231 -8.45 -5.20 11.42
N VAL A 232 -7.91 -4.17 10.76
CA VAL A 232 -7.37 -2.98 11.44
C VAL A 232 -8.46 -2.21 12.17
N THR A 233 -9.65 -2.06 11.55
CA THR A 233 -10.76 -1.29 12.14
C THR A 233 -11.43 -2.06 13.29
N ASN A 234 -11.60 -3.38 13.17
CA ASN A 234 -12.10 -4.19 14.27
C ASN A 234 -11.14 -4.17 15.46
N TRP A 235 -9.82 -4.19 15.22
CA TRP A 235 -8.84 -4.08 16.29
C TRP A 235 -8.95 -2.74 17.05
N THR A 236 -9.08 -1.61 16.34
CA THR A 236 -9.23 -0.30 16.98
C THR A 236 -10.57 -0.15 17.71
N CYS A 237 -11.66 -0.72 17.18
CA CYS A 237 -12.97 -0.74 17.84
C CYS A 237 -12.95 -1.56 19.14
N ILE A 238 -12.29 -2.72 19.16
CA ILE A 238 -12.14 -3.55 20.37
C ILE A 238 -11.36 -2.80 21.45
N LEU A 239 -10.30 -2.07 21.07
CA LEU A 239 -9.54 -1.24 22.01
C LEU A 239 -10.36 -0.07 22.56
N SER A 240 -11.21 0.55 21.74
CA SER A 240 -12.09 1.65 22.17
C SER A 240 -13.17 1.19 23.16
N ASN A 241 -13.65 -0.05 23.02
CA ASN A 241 -14.71 -0.60 23.88
C ASN A 241 -14.18 -1.06 25.25
N ARG A 242 -12.85 -1.19 25.44
CA ARG A 242 -12.23 -1.45 26.74
C ARG A 242 -11.97 -0.16 27.54
N ARG A 243 -12.96 0.73 27.66
CA ARG A 243 -12.96 1.84 28.65
C ARG A 243 -13.14 1.34 30.10
N ILE A 244 -12.47 0.26 30.48
CA ILE A 244 -12.51 -0.28 31.83
C ILE A 244 -11.12 -0.81 32.14
N PHE A 245 -10.20 0.08 32.52
CA PHE A 245 -9.16 -0.12 33.53
C PHE A 245 -8.57 1.23 33.90
#